data_AF-A0A0K1QBS8-F1
#
_entry.id   AF-A0A0K1QBS8-F1
#
_cell.length_a   1.000
_cell.length_b   1.000
_cell.length_c   1.000
_cell.angle_alpha   90.00
_cell.angle_beta   90.00
_cell.angle_gamma   90.00
#
_symmetry.space_group_name_H-M   'P 1'
#
loop_
_entity.id
_entity.type
_entity.pdbx_description
1 polymer ?
#
loop_
_entity_poly.entity_id
_entity_poly.type
_entity_poly.pdbx_seq_one_letter_code
_entity_poly.pdbx_strand_id
1 'polypeptide(L)'
;MTEPTPAFAFQLLEIFEGPLRDIRFPDASGEILASSIAEVQATHAALLTAEAALEAAKARLIEVQQVLTARSERALAYARIYAADQPELEAMLEPIQIRGAAKRGPGRPARASSVEESSPSLANPTRTRRGKRSGSSDANEQMELETDASAAAE
;
A
#
# COMPACT_ATOMS: atom_id res chain seq x y z
N MET A 1 20.57 3.40 -1.03
CA MET A 1 20.59 2.03 -0.49
C MET A 1 21.90 1.90 0.27
N THR A 2 21.85 1.63 1.56
CA THR A 2 23.05 1.48 2.38
C THR A 2 23.54 0.05 2.25
N GLU A 3 24.79 -0.14 1.85
CA GLU A 3 25.40 -1.47 1.81
C GLU A 3 25.69 -1.91 3.27
N PRO A 4 25.20 -3.08 3.72
CA PRO A 4 25.26 -3.46 5.13
C PRO A 4 26.66 -3.93 5.56
N THR A 5 27.45 -4.43 4.60
CA THR A 5 28.80 -4.93 4.82
C THR A 5 29.81 -3.87 4.38
N PRO A 6 30.79 -3.48 5.21
CA PRO A 6 31.77 -2.47 4.82
C PRO A 6 32.77 -3.05 3.80
N ALA A 7 33.09 -2.27 2.76
CA ALA A 7 33.93 -2.71 1.64
C ALA A 7 35.31 -3.29 2.04
N PHE A 8 35.91 -2.81 3.14
CA PHE A 8 37.19 -3.32 3.62
C PHE A 8 37.12 -4.79 4.09
N ALA A 9 35.95 -5.29 4.49
CA ALA A 9 35.79 -6.69 4.92
C ALA A 9 35.97 -7.65 3.74
N PHE A 10 35.46 -7.30 2.55
CA PHE A 10 35.71 -8.05 1.32
C PHE A 10 37.18 -7.98 0.88
N GLN A 11 37.82 -6.82 0.99
CA GLN A 11 39.25 -6.66 0.68
C GLN A 11 40.13 -7.51 1.61
N LEU A 12 39.79 -7.59 2.90
CA LEU A 12 40.47 -8.48 3.84
C LEU A 12 40.22 -9.95 3.49
N LEU A 13 39.00 -10.33 3.09
CA LEU A 13 38.69 -11.69 2.66
C LEU A 13 39.51 -12.09 1.42
N GLU A 14 39.63 -11.22 0.42
CA GLU A 14 40.48 -11.44 -0.76
C GLU A 14 41.96 -11.68 -0.37
N ILE A 15 42.48 -10.94 0.61
CA ILE A 15 43.83 -11.15 1.15
C ILE A 15 43.96 -12.50 1.89
N PHE A 16 42.89 -12.94 2.56
CA PHE A 16 42.81 -14.27 3.20
C PHE A 16 42.62 -15.42 2.22
N GLU A 17 42.04 -15.19 1.05
CA GLU A 17 41.93 -16.21 -0.01
C GLU A 17 43.23 -16.34 -0.83
N GLY A 18 44.02 -15.26 -0.91
CA GLY A 18 45.33 -15.22 -1.56
C GLY A 18 46.51 -15.29 -0.56
N PRO A 19 47.25 -14.18 -0.31
CA PRO A 19 48.53 -14.22 0.42
C PRO A 19 48.51 -14.83 1.83
N LEU A 20 47.38 -14.77 2.55
CA LEU A 20 47.28 -15.27 3.93
C LEU A 20 46.52 -16.62 4.03
N ARG A 21 46.29 -17.31 2.90
CA ARG A 21 45.47 -18.53 2.81
C ARG A 21 45.88 -19.65 3.75
N ASP A 22 47.17 -19.83 4.01
CA ASP A 22 47.69 -20.89 4.88
C ASP A 22 47.78 -20.47 6.36
N ILE A 23 47.52 -19.19 6.66
CA ILE A 23 47.53 -18.67 8.04
C ILE A 23 46.16 -18.87 8.68
N ARG A 24 46.16 -19.28 9.95
CA ARG A 24 44.95 -19.37 10.77
C ARG A 24 45.15 -18.56 12.05
N PHE A 25 44.38 -17.48 12.18
CA PHE A 25 44.20 -16.76 13.43
C PHE A 25 42.98 -17.36 14.17
N PRO A 26 42.98 -17.45 15.52
CA PRO A 26 41.90 -18.07 16.28
C PRO A 26 40.51 -17.47 15.99
N ASP A 27 40.41 -16.14 15.98
CA ASP A 27 39.12 -15.41 15.89
C ASP A 27 38.99 -14.59 14.59
N ALA A 28 39.99 -14.66 13.70
CA ALA A 28 40.13 -13.76 12.55
C ALA A 28 40.72 -14.47 11.31
N SER A 29 40.27 -15.71 11.05
CA SER A 29 40.58 -16.43 9.81
C SER A 29 39.66 -15.99 8.67
N GLY A 30 40.05 -16.27 7.41
CA GLY A 30 39.18 -16.04 6.25
C GLY A 30 37.83 -16.77 6.34
N GLU A 31 37.81 -17.97 6.92
CA GLU A 31 36.58 -18.76 7.14
C GLU A 31 35.62 -18.03 8.10
N ILE A 32 36.14 -17.50 9.22
CA ILE A 32 35.34 -16.73 10.19
C ILE A 32 34.86 -15.43 9.55
N LEU A 33 35.74 -14.69 8.85
CA LEU A 33 35.40 -13.44 8.20
C LEU A 33 34.32 -13.61 7.11
N ALA A 34 34.42 -14.65 6.28
CA ALA A 34 33.40 -15.00 5.30
C ALA A 34 32.06 -15.34 5.96
N SER A 35 32.08 -16.10 7.07
CA SER A 35 30.87 -16.42 7.84
C SER A 35 30.21 -15.16 8.41
N SER A 36 30.98 -14.23 9.00
CA SER A 36 30.45 -12.97 9.52
C SER A 36 29.90 -12.06 8.42
N ILE A 37 30.53 -12.02 7.24
CA ILE A 37 30.00 -11.29 6.07
C ILE A 37 28.65 -11.88 5.64
N ALA A 38 28.55 -13.20 5.53
CA ALA A 38 27.31 -13.90 5.16
C ALA A 38 26.20 -13.68 6.22
N GLU A 39 26.54 -13.70 7.51
CA GLU A 39 25.61 -13.43 8.61
C GLU A 39 25.06 -11.99 8.56
N VAL A 40 25.91 -10.99 8.30
CA VAL A 40 25.49 -9.58 8.11
C VAL A 40 24.54 -9.46 6.92
N GLN A 41 24.84 -10.11 5.79
CA GLN A 41 23.97 -10.10 4.60
C GLN A 41 22.62 -10.77 4.86
N ALA A 42 22.62 -11.95 5.49
CA ALA A 42 21.40 -12.68 5.85
C ALA A 42 20.53 -11.89 6.83
N THR A 43 21.15 -11.28 7.85
CA THR A 43 20.46 -10.44 8.85
C THR A 43 19.87 -9.19 8.20
N HIS A 44 20.57 -8.57 7.26
CA HIS A 44 20.05 -7.42 6.51
C HIS A 44 18.88 -7.81 5.60
N ALA A 45 18.93 -8.97 4.93
CA ALA A 45 17.81 -9.47 4.13
C ALA A 45 16.57 -9.78 5.00
N ALA A 46 16.77 -10.33 6.20
CA ALA A 46 15.71 -10.55 7.18
C ALA A 46 15.11 -9.22 7.69
N LEU A 47 15.94 -8.21 7.93
CA LEU A 47 15.51 -6.85 8.30
C LEU A 47 14.63 -6.23 7.21
N LEU A 48 15.05 -6.24 5.95
CA LEU A 48 14.25 -5.71 4.83
C LEU A 48 12.90 -6.43 4.70
N THR A 49 12.87 -7.74 4.95
CA THR A 49 11.64 -8.54 4.97
C THR A 49 10.71 -8.12 6.11
N ALA A 50 11.25 -7.89 7.31
CA ALA A 50 10.51 -7.42 8.47
C ALA A 50 9.97 -5.99 8.30
N GLU A 51 10.75 -5.08 7.69
CA GLU A 51 10.32 -3.72 7.35
C GLU A 51 9.15 -3.73 6.35
N ALA A 52 9.23 -4.55 5.29
CA ALA A 52 8.14 -4.71 4.34
C ALA A 52 6.85 -5.26 4.99
N ALA A 53 6.98 -6.25 5.89
CA ALA A 53 5.86 -6.78 6.66
C ALA A 53 5.25 -5.74 7.62
N LEU A 54 6.09 -4.90 8.23
CA LEU A 54 5.68 -3.82 9.12
C LEU A 54 4.91 -2.71 8.39
N GLU A 55 5.34 -2.32 7.18
CA GLU A 55 4.57 -1.36 6.36
C GLU A 55 3.24 -1.95 5.87
N ALA A 56 3.21 -3.23 5.49
CA ALA A 56 1.96 -3.92 5.17
C ALA A 56 0.99 -3.97 6.38
N ALA A 57 1.52 -4.24 7.58
CA ALA A 57 0.73 -4.24 8.82
C ALA A 57 0.19 -2.83 9.17
N LYS A 58 0.98 -1.77 8.97
CA LYS A 58 0.53 -0.37 9.13
C LYS A 58 -0.61 -0.03 8.16
N ALA A 59 -0.46 -0.36 6.88
CA ALA A 59 -1.50 -0.14 5.88
C ALA A 59 -2.80 -0.88 6.26
N ARG A 60 -2.70 -2.15 6.66
CA ARG A 60 -3.85 -2.94 7.10
C ARG A 60 -4.51 -2.39 8.37
N LEU A 61 -3.74 -1.87 9.31
CA LEU A 61 -4.27 -1.21 10.51
C LEU A 61 -5.13 0.00 10.15
N ILE A 62 -4.67 0.83 9.21
CA ILE A 62 -5.40 2.01 8.72
C ILE A 62 -6.73 1.60 8.06
N GLU A 63 -6.72 0.58 7.19
CA GLU A 63 -7.94 0.04 6.57
C GLU A 63 -8.97 -0.41 7.61
N VAL A 64 -8.53 -1.21 8.60
CA VAL A 64 -9.40 -1.75 9.64
C VAL A 64 -9.96 -0.63 10.53
N GLN A 65 -9.15 0.39 10.84
CA GLN A 65 -9.61 1.59 11.58
C GLN A 65 -10.65 2.40 10.79
N GLN A 66 -10.49 2.54 9.47
CA GLN A 66 -11.47 3.21 8.61
C GLN A 66 -12.81 2.43 8.57
N VAL A 67 -12.74 1.10 8.40
CA VAL A 67 -13.93 0.23 8.42
C VAL A 67 -14.63 0.28 9.78
N LEU A 68 -13.88 0.27 10.89
CA LEU A 68 -14.44 0.43 12.24
C LEU A 68 -15.12 1.79 12.40
N THR A 69 -14.47 2.88 12.02
CA THR A 69 -15.01 4.25 12.11
C THR A 69 -16.32 4.37 11.34
N ALA A 70 -16.35 3.95 10.08
CA ALA A 70 -17.55 3.98 9.23
C ALA A 70 -18.67 3.03 9.70
N ARG A 71 -18.37 2.00 10.51
CA ARG A 71 -19.39 1.19 11.19
C ARG A 71 -19.93 1.89 12.43
N SER A 72 -19.05 2.46 13.26
CA SER A 72 -19.41 3.22 14.46
C SER A 72 -20.26 4.46 14.15
N GLU A 73 -19.96 5.18 13.07
CA GLU A 73 -20.75 6.33 12.61
C GLU A 73 -22.19 5.93 12.26
N ARG A 74 -22.36 4.83 11.50
CA ARG A 74 -23.69 4.30 11.16
C ARG A 74 -24.43 3.77 12.39
N ALA A 75 -23.73 3.05 13.28
CA ALA A 75 -24.31 2.57 14.52
C ALA A 75 -24.80 3.72 15.42
N LEU A 76 -24.01 4.80 15.54
CA LEU A 76 -24.39 6.01 16.29
C LEU A 76 -25.58 6.73 15.64
N ALA A 77 -25.63 6.80 14.29
CA ALA A 77 -26.76 7.37 13.59
C ALA A 77 -28.06 6.57 13.81
N TYR A 78 -28.00 5.24 13.76
CA TYR A 78 -29.15 4.38 14.07
C TYR A 78 -29.57 4.45 15.53
N ALA A 79 -28.61 4.49 16.46
CA ALA A 79 -28.88 4.66 17.89
C ALA A 79 -29.60 5.99 18.18
N ARG A 80 -29.21 7.09 17.52
CA ARG A 80 -29.90 8.39 17.64
C ARG A 80 -31.32 8.38 17.08
N ILE A 81 -31.56 7.69 15.96
CA ILE A 81 -32.93 7.53 15.42
C ILE A 81 -33.80 6.72 16.39
N TYR A 82 -33.26 5.65 17.00
CA TYR A 82 -33.97 4.84 17.99
C TYR A 82 -34.23 5.60 19.31
N ALA A 83 -33.30 6.46 19.72
CA ALA A 83 -33.39 7.24 20.95
C ALA A 83 -34.30 8.48 20.87
N ALA A 84 -34.87 8.80 19.69
CA ALA A 84 -35.65 10.02 19.47
C ALA A 84 -36.87 10.16 20.40
N ASP A 85 -37.49 9.04 20.82
CA ASP A 85 -38.60 9.01 21.77
C ASP A 85 -38.16 8.68 23.21
N GLN A 86 -36.85 8.62 23.48
CA GLN A 86 -36.25 8.15 24.74
C GLN A 86 -35.14 9.11 25.22
N PRO A 87 -35.50 10.20 25.94
CA PRO A 87 -34.56 11.29 26.26
C PRO A 87 -33.38 10.86 27.14
N GLU A 88 -33.54 9.83 27.97
CA GLU A 88 -32.46 9.24 28.77
C GLU A 88 -31.37 8.61 27.89
N LEU A 89 -31.76 7.92 26.81
CA LEU A 89 -30.83 7.34 25.84
C LEU A 89 -30.18 8.41 24.96
N GLU A 90 -30.90 9.47 24.58
CA GLU A 90 -30.34 10.56 23.80
C GLU A 90 -29.22 11.28 24.56
N ALA A 91 -29.43 11.57 25.86
CA ALA A 91 -28.42 12.14 26.74
C ALA A 91 -27.15 11.26 26.88
N MET A 92 -27.30 9.92 26.84
CA MET A 92 -26.15 9.00 26.84
C MET A 92 -25.37 8.99 25.51
N LEU A 93 -26.01 9.33 24.38
CA LEU A 93 -25.41 9.34 23.04
C LEU A 93 -24.83 10.71 22.63
N GLU A 94 -25.20 11.79 23.33
CA GLU A 94 -24.67 13.14 23.11
C GLU A 94 -23.14 13.27 23.25
N PRO A 95 -22.48 12.75 24.31
CA PRO A 95 -21.03 12.88 24.47
C PRO A 95 -20.23 12.05 23.46
N ILE A 96 -20.85 11.09 22.77
CA ILE A 96 -20.20 10.24 21.78
C ILE A 96 -20.03 11.03 20.47
N GLN A 97 -18.92 11.75 20.36
CA GLN A 97 -18.53 12.50 19.17
C GLN A 97 -17.40 11.80 18.42
N ILE A 98 -17.73 11.27 17.24
CA ILE A 98 -16.72 10.74 16.31
C ILE A 98 -16.03 11.93 15.63
N ARG A 99 -14.75 12.14 15.97
CA ARG A 99 -13.91 13.21 15.40
C ARG A 99 -13.80 13.02 13.89
N GLY A 100 -14.46 13.89 13.12
CA GLY A 100 -14.53 13.80 11.66
C GLY A 100 -15.87 14.28 11.11
N ALA A 101 -16.93 14.20 11.91
CA ALA A 101 -18.24 14.79 11.59
C ALA A 101 -18.22 16.33 11.67
N ALA A 102 -17.49 16.97 10.74
CA ALA A 102 -17.60 18.40 10.50
C ALA A 102 -19.08 18.74 10.24
N LYS A 103 -19.62 19.66 11.06
CA LYS A 103 -21.04 20.02 11.04
C LYS A 103 -21.45 20.45 9.62
N ARG A 104 -22.13 19.56 8.89
CA ARG A 104 -22.87 19.93 7.67
C ARG A 104 -24.07 20.76 8.12
N GLY A 105 -23.86 22.07 8.24
CA GLY A 105 -24.89 23.01 8.66
C GLY A 105 -26.11 22.97 7.75
N PRO A 106 -27.32 23.22 8.29
CA PRO A 106 -28.54 23.21 7.49
C PRO A 106 -28.57 24.42 6.55
N GLY A 107 -28.89 24.17 5.28
CA GLY A 107 -29.29 25.22 4.34
C GLY A 107 -28.17 25.83 3.50
N ARG A 108 -27.92 25.23 2.32
CA ARG A 108 -27.70 26.03 1.10
C ARG A 108 -28.22 25.29 -0.13
N PRO A 109 -29.34 25.72 -0.74
CA PRO A 109 -29.78 25.15 -2.01
C PRO A 109 -28.82 25.58 -3.12
N ALA A 110 -28.28 24.61 -3.87
CA ALA A 110 -27.45 24.88 -5.04
C ALA A 110 -28.34 25.25 -6.23
N ARG A 111 -28.57 26.56 -6.45
CA ARG A 111 -29.24 27.06 -7.66
C ARG A 111 -28.55 28.30 -8.24
N ALA A 112 -27.78 28.06 -9.29
CA ALA A 112 -27.55 28.84 -10.51
C ALA A 112 -27.18 30.34 -10.50
N SER A 113 -26.39 30.68 -11.54
CA SER A 113 -26.26 31.97 -12.25
C SER A 113 -25.53 33.17 -11.61
N SER A 114 -24.39 33.51 -12.23
CA SER A 114 -23.87 34.85 -12.64
C SER A 114 -22.40 34.65 -13.10
N VAL A 115 -21.89 34.97 -14.31
CA VAL A 115 -22.33 35.85 -15.43
C VAL A 115 -22.47 37.31 -14.95
N GLU A 116 -21.74 38.34 -15.40
CA GLU A 116 -20.72 38.54 -16.48
C GLU A 116 -19.93 39.86 -16.15
N GLU A 117 -18.90 40.40 -16.84
CA GLU A 117 -18.11 40.15 -18.08
C GLU A 117 -16.74 40.88 -17.88
N SER A 118 -15.64 40.51 -18.58
CA SER A 118 -14.58 41.45 -19.04
C SER A 118 -13.58 40.79 -20.01
N SER A 119 -13.93 40.86 -21.30
CA SER A 119 -13.11 40.63 -22.49
C SER A 119 -12.28 41.91 -22.82
N PRO A 120 -11.38 41.97 -23.85
CA PRO A 120 -11.23 41.05 -24.99
C PRO A 120 -9.80 40.71 -25.46
N SER A 121 -9.69 39.67 -26.31
CA SER A 121 -8.72 39.68 -27.42
C SER A 121 -9.23 38.85 -28.61
N LEU A 122 -9.00 39.33 -29.82
CA LEU A 122 -9.62 38.87 -31.06
C LEU A 122 -8.71 37.88 -31.81
N ALA A 123 -9.18 36.63 -31.98
CA ALA A 123 -8.78 35.77 -33.11
C ALA A 123 -9.83 34.67 -33.34
N ASN A 124 -10.41 34.64 -34.54
CA ASN A 124 -11.43 33.67 -34.98
C ASN A 124 -10.81 32.74 -36.07
N PRO A 125 -11.55 31.81 -36.70
CA PRO A 125 -11.52 30.38 -36.35
C PRO A 125 -10.92 29.48 -37.45
N THR A 126 -10.83 28.17 -37.21
CA THR A 126 -11.29 27.21 -38.23
C THR A 126 -11.66 25.84 -37.66
N ARG A 127 -12.82 25.33 -38.09
CA ARG A 127 -13.23 23.93 -37.88
C ARG A 127 -12.35 22.99 -38.71
N THR A 128 -11.95 21.85 -38.16
CA THR A 128 -12.01 20.59 -38.92
C THR A 128 -12.65 19.47 -38.10
N ARG A 129 -13.77 18.94 -38.60
CA ARG A 129 -14.26 17.61 -38.23
C ARG A 129 -13.43 16.58 -38.98
N ARG A 130 -12.82 15.60 -38.31
CA ARG A 130 -12.60 14.27 -38.92
C ARG A 130 -12.46 13.21 -37.84
N GLY A 131 -13.43 12.30 -37.77
CA GLY A 131 -13.34 11.13 -36.90
C GLY A 131 -12.60 9.97 -37.59
N LYS A 132 -12.19 8.98 -36.79
CA LYS A 132 -11.87 7.63 -37.26
C LYS A 132 -12.32 6.62 -36.20
N ARG A 133 -13.35 5.84 -36.52
CA ARG A 133 -13.69 4.58 -35.84
C ARG A 133 -12.84 3.46 -36.43
N SER A 134 -12.32 2.57 -35.58
CA SER A 134 -11.96 1.15 -35.83
C SER A 134 -10.96 0.71 -34.73
N GLY A 135 -11.15 -0.33 -33.92
CA GLY A 135 -12.26 -1.30 -33.86
C GLY A 135 -12.00 -2.56 -34.67
N SER A 136 -11.30 -3.52 -34.06
CA SER A 136 -11.21 -4.97 -34.36
C SER A 136 -10.17 -5.54 -33.36
N SER A 137 -10.45 -6.49 -32.46
CA SER A 137 -11.09 -7.83 -32.56
C SER A 137 -10.05 -8.94 -32.60
N ASP A 138 -10.50 -10.10 -32.12
CA ASP A 138 -9.92 -11.44 -32.28
C ASP A 138 -8.65 -11.78 -31.46
N ALA A 139 -8.43 -13.01 -31.01
CA ALA A 139 -9.31 -14.17 -30.72
C ALA A 139 -8.45 -15.27 -30.04
N ASN A 140 -9.08 -16.39 -29.64
CA ASN A 140 -8.44 -17.68 -29.31
C ASN A 140 -7.51 -17.72 -28.07
N GLU A 141 -7.28 -18.86 -27.41
CA GLU A 141 -7.85 -20.23 -27.43
C GLU A 141 -7.68 -20.76 -25.99
N GLN A 142 -8.70 -21.31 -25.32
CA GLN A 142 -8.96 -22.76 -25.26
C GLN A 142 -7.71 -23.67 -25.25
N MET A 143 -7.35 -24.10 -24.04
CA MET A 143 -6.50 -25.26 -23.70
C MET A 143 -6.90 -25.58 -22.24
N GLU A 144 -7.90 -26.42 -21.95
CA GLU A 144 -8.04 -27.85 -22.23
C GLU A 144 -6.82 -28.68 -21.83
N LEU A 145 -7.03 -29.50 -20.79
CA LEU A 145 -6.20 -30.63 -20.33
C LEU A 145 -4.84 -30.19 -19.71
N GLU A 146 -4.39 -30.70 -18.56
CA GLU A 146 -4.60 -32.03 -17.97
C GLU A 146 -5.14 -31.99 -16.53
N THR A 147 -6.22 -32.73 -16.26
CA THR A 147 -6.47 -33.29 -14.93
C THR A 147 -5.91 -34.70 -14.90
N ASP A 148 -4.71 -34.88 -14.35
CA ASP A 148 -4.09 -36.20 -14.27
C ASP A 148 -4.80 -37.07 -13.21
N ALA A 149 -5.70 -37.92 -13.70
CA ALA A 149 -6.47 -38.87 -12.91
C ALA A 149 -5.71 -40.20 -12.77
N SER A 150 -4.60 -40.20 -12.04
CA SER A 150 -3.90 -41.43 -11.66
C SER A 150 -4.53 -42.04 -10.40
N ALA A 151 -5.69 -42.70 -10.59
CA ALA A 151 -6.40 -43.43 -9.54
C ALA A 151 -7.22 -44.62 -10.12
N ALA A 152 -6.56 -45.72 -10.47
CA ALA A 152 -7.15 -47.08 -10.51
C ALA A 152 -6.10 -48.17 -10.78
N ALA A 153 -6.13 -49.24 -9.96
CA ALA A 153 -5.55 -50.58 -10.17
C ALA A 153 -4.02 -50.68 -10.44
N GLU A 154 -3.31 -51.69 -9.93
CA GLU A 154 -3.73 -53.02 -9.44
C GLU A 154 -2.89 -53.45 -8.22
#